data_AF-A0A2S1LTJ9-F1
#
_entry.id   AF-A0A2S1LTJ9-F1
#
_cell.length_a   1.000
_cell.length_b   1.000
_cell.length_c   1.000
_cell.angle_alpha   90.00
_cell.angle_beta   90.00
_cell.angle_gamma   90.00
#
_symmetry.space_group_name_H-M   'P 1'
#
loop_
_entity.id
_entity.type
_entity.pdbx_description
1 polymer ?
#
loop_
_entity_poly.entity_id
_entity_poly.type
_entity_poly.pdbx_seq_one_letter_code
_entity_poly.pdbx_strand_id
1 'polypeptide(L)'
;MRLSYENIWIRNCIIYVFLFSIIYIANYTTEDKDPLYMFVELIVVFTFVYGLVLVNNLFLIRPFLLYQKKYNLFFIGFALLWSFFLVVAKITHYIMEETISIFNDIMGIIMISLIGSGIYFIHQWILQNIFKTQIKLLNTEAELSLLKQQMNPHFLLNAMNNLYGDALMAPETLPDKILKLSELLRYQIEATKKDFISLSEEMHFIEQYLGYHTYRSHNLSVKEEHNGSGNDLKVPPFIFYAFGRKCREIYTGNRPAGYPDILDFPKKSHDILYYE
;
A
#
# COMPACT_ATOMS: atom_id res chain seq x y z
N MET A 1 11.36 18.72 12.84
CA MET A 1 9.88 18.61 12.93
C MET A 1 9.35 17.18 12.75
N ARG A 2 9.80 16.38 11.77
CA ARG A 2 9.38 14.97 11.58
C ARG A 2 9.52 14.07 12.83
N LEU A 3 10.62 14.20 13.57
CA LEU A 3 10.96 13.36 14.73
C LEU A 3 10.04 13.54 15.96
N SER A 4 9.40 14.71 16.13
CA SER A 4 8.59 14.98 17.34
C SER A 4 7.18 14.39 17.26
N TYR A 5 6.62 14.20 16.06
CA TYR A 5 5.24 13.73 15.89
C TYR A 5 5.16 12.20 15.82
N GLU A 6 6.23 11.55 15.37
CA GLU A 6 6.35 10.09 15.36
C GLU A 6 6.61 9.51 16.75
N ASN A 7 7.33 10.24 17.61
CA ASN A 7 7.62 9.77 18.96
C ASN A 7 6.43 10.02 19.90
N ILE A 8 5.68 8.94 20.17
CA ILE A 8 4.51 8.93 21.04
C ILE A 8 4.79 9.54 22.43
N TRP A 9 5.99 9.33 22.97
CA TRP A 9 6.37 9.80 24.30
C TRP A 9 6.57 11.31 24.33
N ILE A 10 7.33 11.86 23.38
CA ILE A 10 7.58 13.31 23.28
C ILE A 10 6.25 14.05 23.12
N ARG A 11 5.39 13.56 22.22
CA ARG A 11 4.07 14.15 22.01
C ARG A 11 3.22 14.13 23.27
N ASN A 12 3.15 13.00 23.96
CA ASN A 12 2.37 12.88 25.19
C ASN A 12 2.93 13.81 26.29
N CYS A 13 4.25 13.95 26.41
CA CYS A 13 4.85 14.92 27.32
C CYS A 13 4.45 16.37 26.98
N ILE A 14 4.44 16.75 25.70
CA ILE A 14 4.02 18.09 25.27
C ILE A 14 2.54 18.32 25.62
N ILE A 15 1.67 17.36 25.32
CA ILE A 15 0.23 17.43 25.64
C ILE A 15 0.03 17.53 27.15
N TYR A 16 0.77 16.74 27.93
CA TYR A 16 0.73 16.74 29.38
C TYR A 16 1.06 18.13 29.94
N VAL A 17 2.22 18.69 29.56
CA VAL A 17 2.66 20.01 30.04
C VAL A 17 1.66 21.10 29.64
N PHE A 18 1.14 21.06 28.41
CA PHE A 18 0.16 22.02 27.93
C PHE A 18 -1.15 21.98 28.72
N LEU A 19 -1.74 20.78 28.87
CA LEU A 19 -2.99 20.61 29.61
C LEU A 19 -2.83 20.95 31.09
N PHE A 20 -1.73 20.52 31.72
CA PHE A 20 -1.41 20.87 33.10
C PHE A 20 -1.32 22.38 33.29
N SER A 21 -0.65 23.08 32.38
CA SER A 21 -0.49 24.54 32.45
C SER A 21 -1.84 25.26 32.39
N ILE A 22 -2.76 24.81 31.52
CA ILE A 22 -4.12 25.37 31.43
C ILE A 22 -4.88 25.18 32.75
N ILE A 23 -4.84 23.96 33.30
CA ILE A 23 -5.58 23.63 34.53
C ILE A 23 -4.98 24.37 35.73
N TYR A 24 -3.66 24.48 35.82
CA TYR A 24 -2.99 25.25 36.86
C TYR A 24 -3.37 26.73 36.82
N ILE A 25 -3.35 27.36 35.65
CA ILE A 25 -3.74 28.77 35.48
C ILE A 25 -5.21 28.97 35.87
N ALA A 26 -6.11 28.06 35.47
CA ALA A 26 -7.54 28.15 35.78
C ALA A 26 -7.84 28.05 37.29
N ASN A 27 -7.09 27.23 38.03
CA ASN A 27 -7.26 27.10 39.48
C ASN A 27 -6.61 28.26 40.23
N TYR A 28 -5.46 28.75 39.76
CA TYR A 28 -4.77 29.91 40.35
C TYR A 28 -5.62 31.18 40.35
N THR A 29 -6.49 31.38 39.37
CA THR A 29 -7.39 32.55 39.33
C THR A 29 -8.64 32.39 40.22
N THR A 30 -8.92 31.19 40.70
CA THR A 30 -10.20 30.84 41.33
C THR A 30 -10.04 30.54 42.82
N GLU A 31 -8.93 29.92 43.22
CA GLU A 31 -8.66 29.52 44.59
C GLU A 31 -7.60 30.42 45.24
N ASP A 32 -7.93 30.99 46.40
CA ASP A 32 -7.00 31.80 47.20
C ASP A 32 -6.13 30.90 48.10
N LYS A 33 -5.44 29.93 47.47
CA LYS A 33 -4.51 28.99 48.13
C LYS A 33 -3.06 29.41 47.90
N ASP A 34 -2.16 28.99 48.78
CA ASP A 34 -0.72 29.14 48.57
C ASP A 34 -0.31 28.51 47.21
N PRO A 35 0.48 29.21 46.36
CA PRO A 35 0.79 28.72 45.02
C PRO A 35 1.58 27.41 45.00
N LEU A 36 2.47 27.19 45.97
CA LEU A 36 3.27 25.97 46.05
C LEU A 36 2.38 24.79 46.47
N TYR A 37 1.51 24.99 47.44
CA TYR A 37 0.54 23.98 47.86
C TYR A 37 -0.39 23.57 46.70
N MET A 38 -0.98 24.55 45.99
CA MET A 38 -1.84 24.30 44.83
C MET A 38 -1.10 23.54 43.72
N PHE A 39 0.15 23.90 43.43
CA PHE A 39 0.95 23.21 42.43
C PHE A 39 1.16 21.72 42.76
N VAL A 40 1.52 21.43 44.01
CA VAL A 40 1.77 20.04 44.48
C VAL A 40 0.49 19.22 44.48
N GLU A 41 -0.63 19.79 44.92
CA GLU A 41 -1.94 19.15 44.91
C GLU A 41 -2.35 18.79 43.47
N LEU A 42 -2.28 19.77 42.57
CA LEU A 42 -2.76 19.65 41.19
C LEU A 42 -1.88 18.74 40.34
N ILE A 43 -0.55 18.76 40.53
CA ILE A 43 0.35 17.90 39.75
C ILE A 43 0.18 16.43 40.10
N VAL A 44 -0.10 16.09 41.38
CA VAL A 44 -0.33 14.71 41.80
C VAL A 44 -1.61 14.18 41.17
N VAL A 45 -2.72 14.91 41.29
CA VAL A 45 -4.02 14.52 40.72
C VAL A 45 -3.95 14.44 39.21
N PHE A 46 -3.36 15.45 38.56
CA PHE A 46 -3.27 15.50 37.11
C PHE A 46 -2.37 14.38 36.54
N THR A 47 -1.25 14.07 37.19
CA THR A 47 -0.38 12.94 36.80
C THR A 47 -1.15 11.62 36.86
N PHE A 48 -1.94 11.41 37.91
CA PHE A 48 -2.73 10.20 38.08
C PHE A 48 -3.80 10.04 36.99
N VAL A 49 -4.60 11.09 36.75
CA VAL A 49 -5.64 11.10 35.71
C VAL A 49 -5.04 10.91 34.32
N TYR A 50 -3.95 11.60 34.01
CA TYR A 50 -3.27 11.47 32.73
C TYR A 50 -2.70 10.06 32.51
N GLY A 51 -2.15 9.45 33.58
CA GLY A 51 -1.69 8.06 33.56
C GLY A 51 -2.80 7.09 33.19
N LEU A 52 -4.01 7.26 33.74
CA LEU A 52 -5.17 6.43 33.39
C LEU A 52 -5.57 6.58 31.94
N VAL A 53 -5.57 7.80 31.42
CA VAL A 53 -5.84 8.08 30.00
C VAL A 53 -4.81 7.38 29.11
N LEU A 54 -3.53 7.43 29.46
CA LEU A 54 -2.49 6.72 28.72
C LEU A 54 -2.69 5.21 28.77
N VAL A 55 -3.00 4.64 29.93
CA VAL A 55 -3.25 3.20 30.08
C VAL A 55 -4.45 2.78 29.23
N ASN A 56 -5.56 3.51 29.32
CA ASN A 56 -6.75 3.27 28.51
C ASN A 56 -6.42 3.33 27.00
N ASN A 57 -5.72 4.37 26.56
CA ASN A 57 -5.42 4.58 25.14
C ASN A 57 -4.45 3.52 24.58
N LEU A 58 -3.40 3.19 25.32
CA LEU A 58 -2.34 2.29 24.86
C LEU A 58 -2.68 0.81 25.04
N PHE A 59 -3.33 0.43 26.13
CA PHE A 59 -3.59 -0.98 26.47
C PHE A 59 -5.03 -1.42 26.20
N LEU A 60 -6.01 -0.51 26.13
CA LEU A 60 -7.39 -0.87 25.80
C LEU A 60 -7.73 -0.49 24.35
N ILE A 61 -7.70 0.80 24.03
CA ILE A 61 -8.15 1.32 22.73
C ILE A 61 -7.26 0.78 21.60
N ARG A 62 -5.93 0.88 21.74
CA ARG A 62 -5.01 0.42 20.70
C ARG A 62 -5.22 -1.06 20.35
N PRO A 63 -4.95 -2.04 21.23
CA PRO A 63 -4.98 -3.44 20.82
C PRO A 63 -6.40 -3.94 20.54
N PHE A 64 -7.37 -3.64 21.40
CA PHE A 64 -8.68 -4.30 21.34
C PHE A 64 -9.66 -3.60 20.41
N LEU A 65 -9.69 -2.26 20.42
CA LEU A 65 -10.65 -1.52 19.60
C LEU A 65 -10.14 -1.31 18.17
N LEU A 66 -8.91 -0.85 17.99
CA LEU A 66 -8.40 -0.43 16.68
C LEU A 66 -7.81 -1.57 15.84
N TYR A 67 -7.03 -2.47 16.44
CA TYR A 67 -6.34 -3.53 15.69
C TYR A 67 -7.10 -4.86 15.70
N GLN A 68 -7.44 -5.39 16.88
CA GLN A 68 -8.06 -6.72 16.98
C GLN A 68 -9.58 -6.71 16.80
N LYS A 69 -10.24 -5.54 16.88
CA LYS A 69 -11.70 -5.37 16.83
C LYS A 69 -12.48 -6.27 17.82
N LYS A 70 -11.87 -6.57 18.98
CA LYS A 70 -12.46 -7.37 20.06
C LYS A 70 -13.22 -6.45 21.03
N TYR A 71 -14.40 -6.00 20.62
CA TYR A 71 -15.20 -5.03 21.37
C TYR A 71 -15.57 -5.53 22.78
N ASN A 72 -15.89 -6.82 22.95
CA ASN A 72 -16.28 -7.37 24.25
C ASN A 72 -15.15 -7.25 25.28
N LEU A 73 -13.91 -7.59 24.90
CA LEU A 73 -12.74 -7.47 25.76
C LEU A 73 -12.43 -6.00 26.09
N PHE A 74 -12.63 -5.11 25.10
CA PHE A 74 -12.50 -3.67 25.32
C PHE A 74 -13.48 -3.16 26.38
N PHE A 75 -14.78 -3.46 26.25
CA PHE A 75 -15.78 -2.99 27.21
C PHE A 75 -15.58 -3.56 28.62
N ILE A 76 -15.16 -4.83 28.73
CA ILE A 76 -14.81 -5.43 30.04
C ILE A 76 -13.61 -4.71 30.67
N GLY A 77 -12.52 -4.54 29.92
CA GLY A 77 -11.32 -3.85 30.41
C GLY A 77 -11.58 -2.39 30.77
N PHE A 78 -12.38 -1.69 29.96
CA PHE A 78 -12.80 -0.32 30.22
C PHE A 78 -13.63 -0.24 31.51
N ALA A 79 -14.63 -1.11 31.69
CA ALA A 79 -15.45 -1.14 32.90
C ALA A 79 -14.61 -1.46 34.16
N LEU A 80 -13.64 -2.35 34.07
CA LEU A 80 -12.74 -2.68 35.19
C LEU A 80 -11.82 -1.50 35.56
N LEU A 81 -11.21 -0.85 34.57
CA LEU A 81 -10.31 0.28 34.79
C LEU A 81 -11.05 1.48 35.39
N TRP A 82 -12.23 1.80 34.86
CA TRP A 82 -13.05 2.90 35.36
C TRP A 82 -13.70 2.60 36.71
N SER A 83 -14.12 1.36 36.97
CA SER A 83 -14.63 0.99 38.29
C SER A 83 -13.55 1.05 39.37
N PHE A 84 -12.33 0.56 39.09
CA PHE A 84 -11.18 0.71 39.96
C PHE A 84 -10.90 2.18 40.29
N PHE A 85 -10.91 3.04 39.27
CA PHE A 85 -10.70 4.47 39.46
C PHE A 85 -11.77 5.13 40.34
N LEU A 86 -13.06 4.86 40.09
CA LEU A 86 -14.15 5.42 40.90
C LEU A 86 -14.05 5.00 42.37
N VAL A 87 -13.60 3.77 42.64
CA VAL A 87 -13.35 3.31 44.01
C VAL A 87 -12.21 4.09 44.66
N VAL A 88 -11.08 4.27 43.96
CA VAL A 88 -9.95 5.07 44.46
C VAL A 88 -10.37 6.51 44.75
N ALA A 89 -11.08 7.16 43.82
CA ALA A 89 -11.55 8.54 43.97
C ALA A 89 -12.50 8.70 45.17
N LYS A 90 -13.37 7.71 45.42
CA LYS A 90 -14.28 7.73 46.57
C LYS A 90 -13.54 7.53 47.90
N ILE A 91 -12.53 6.66 47.92
CA ILE A 91 -11.68 6.45 49.11
C ILE A 91 -10.90 7.71 49.44
N THR A 92 -10.29 8.36 48.44
CA THR A 92 -9.53 9.59 48.65
C THR A 92 -10.41 10.72 49.18
N HIS A 93 -11.60 10.90 48.61
CA HIS A 93 -12.55 11.90 49.08
C HIS A 93 -13.01 11.65 50.53
N TYR A 94 -13.25 10.39 50.91
CA TYR A 94 -13.60 10.02 52.28
C TYR A 94 -12.47 10.33 53.28
N ILE A 95 -11.21 10.14 52.88
CA ILE A 95 -10.04 10.38 53.75
C ILE A 95 -9.76 11.88 53.93
N MET A 96 -10.04 12.71 52.92
CA MET A 96 -9.71 14.14 52.92
C MET A 96 -10.76 15.03 53.62
N GLU A 97 -11.89 14.47 54.07
CA GLU A 97 -13.02 15.21 54.68
C GLU A 97 -13.45 16.46 53.88
N GLU A 98 -13.26 16.45 52.56
CA GLU A 98 -13.58 17.58 51.70
C GLU A 98 -15.08 17.73 51.49
N THR A 99 -15.56 18.97 51.55
CA THR A 99 -16.98 19.34 51.31
C THR A 99 -17.33 19.54 49.84
N ILE A 100 -16.38 19.35 48.93
CA ILE A 100 -16.57 19.53 47.49
C ILE A 100 -17.51 18.44 46.94
N SER A 101 -18.39 18.83 46.01
CA SER A 101 -19.29 17.89 45.36
C SER A 101 -18.50 16.89 44.50
N ILE A 102 -18.50 15.62 44.92
CA ILE A 102 -17.99 14.45 44.17
C ILE A 102 -18.39 14.48 42.69
N PHE A 103 -19.53 15.09 42.36
CA PHE A 103 -20.04 15.22 41.01
C PHE A 103 -19.15 16.11 40.10
N ASN A 104 -18.62 17.22 40.61
CA ASN A 104 -17.81 18.15 39.82
C ASN A 104 -16.45 17.53 39.44
N ASP A 105 -15.83 16.82 40.38
CA ASP A 105 -14.55 16.15 40.14
C ASP A 105 -14.69 15.03 39.10
N ILE A 106 -15.72 14.19 39.25
CA ILE A 106 -16.03 13.13 38.29
C ILE A 106 -16.27 13.72 36.89
N MET A 107 -17.01 14.82 36.79
CA MET A 107 -17.27 15.47 35.51
C MET A 107 -15.98 15.99 34.87
N GLY A 108 -15.11 16.66 35.63
CA GLY A 108 -13.81 17.13 35.14
C GLY A 108 -12.92 15.99 34.64
N ILE A 109 -12.89 14.87 35.36
CA ILE A 109 -12.12 13.68 34.96
C ILE A 109 -12.67 13.06 33.67
N ILE A 110 -14.00 12.96 33.54
CA ILE A 110 -14.63 12.48 32.31
C ILE A 110 -14.26 13.38 31.13
N MET A 111 -14.32 14.70 31.30
CA MET A 111 -13.95 15.65 30.24
C MET A 111 -12.48 15.51 29.83
N ILE A 112 -11.54 15.47 30.78
CA ILE A 112 -10.11 15.28 30.48
C ILE A 112 -9.87 13.95 29.77
N SER A 113 -10.56 12.89 30.19
CA SER A 113 -10.43 11.57 29.59
C SER A 113 -11.00 11.49 28.18
N LEU A 114 -12.13 12.16 27.91
CA LEU A 114 -12.71 12.27 26.59
C LEU A 114 -11.80 13.06 25.65
N ILE A 115 -11.25 14.19 26.09
CA ILE A 115 -10.33 15.02 25.30
C ILE A 115 -9.06 14.22 24.98
N GLY A 116 -8.44 13.61 25.99
CA GLY A 116 -7.22 12.83 25.81
C GLY A 116 -7.41 11.61 24.90
N SER A 117 -8.53 10.90 25.04
CA SER A 117 -8.89 9.78 24.16
C SER A 117 -9.22 10.26 22.74
N GLY A 118 -9.92 11.39 22.60
CA GLY A 118 -10.27 11.98 21.31
C GLY A 118 -9.04 12.40 20.50
N ILE A 119 -8.07 13.07 21.13
CA ILE A 119 -6.78 13.41 20.51
C ILE A 119 -6.05 12.14 20.06
N TYR A 120 -6.06 11.09 20.89
CA TYR A 120 -5.47 9.81 20.53
C TYR A 120 -6.15 9.18 19.30
N PHE A 121 -7.48 9.19 19.22
CA PHE A 121 -8.22 8.68 18.05
C PHE A 121 -7.91 9.44 16.77
N ILE A 122 -7.92 10.78 16.82
CA ILE A 122 -7.59 11.62 15.66
C ILE A 122 -6.18 11.29 15.16
N HIS A 123 -5.23 11.14 16.08
CA HIS A 123 -3.86 10.78 15.73
C HIS A 123 -3.78 9.40 15.05
N GLN A 124 -4.44 8.38 15.62
CA GLN A 124 -4.47 7.04 15.03
C GLN A 124 -5.13 7.04 13.63
N TRP A 125 -6.19 7.82 13.46
CA TRP A 125 -6.84 8.00 12.16
C TRP A 125 -5.92 8.63 11.12
N ILE A 126 -5.17 9.68 11.50
CA ILE A 126 -4.16 10.32 10.62
C ILE A 126 -3.09 9.31 10.22
N LEU A 127 -2.52 8.55 11.17
CA LEU A 127 -1.49 7.56 10.89
C LEU A 127 -2.00 6.46 9.94
N GLN A 128 -3.21 5.95 10.16
CA GLN A 128 -3.83 4.97 9.29
C GLN A 128 -4.02 5.51 7.87
N ASN A 129 -4.42 6.77 7.71
CA ASN A 129 -4.57 7.38 6.40
C ASN A 129 -3.23 7.59 5.68
N ILE A 130 -2.19 8.03 6.40
CA ILE A 130 -0.84 8.15 5.83
C ILE A 130 -0.36 6.79 5.31
N PHE A 131 -0.48 5.74 6.13
CA PHE A 131 -0.05 4.39 5.75
C PHE A 131 -0.85 3.84 4.55
N LYS A 132 -2.19 4.05 4.54
CA LYS A 132 -3.03 3.68 3.40
C LYS A 132 -2.63 4.41 2.11
N THR A 133 -2.31 5.70 2.19
CA THR A 133 -1.86 6.48 1.04
C THR A 133 -0.49 5.99 0.54
N GLN A 134 0.43 5.66 1.44
CA GLN A 134 1.73 5.09 1.06
C GLN A 134 1.59 3.76 0.34
N ILE A 135 0.73 2.85 0.83
CA ILE A 135 0.45 1.58 0.14
C ILE A 135 -0.14 1.82 -1.25
N LYS A 136 -1.09 2.76 -1.37
CA LYS A 136 -1.67 3.10 -2.68
C LYS A 136 -0.62 3.61 -3.66
N LEU A 137 0.27 4.51 -3.21
CA LEU A 137 1.37 5.01 -4.04
C LEU A 137 2.30 3.88 -4.49
N LEU A 138 2.71 3.00 -3.58
CA LEU A 138 3.54 1.83 -3.91
C LEU A 138 2.85 0.90 -4.93
N ASN A 139 1.55 0.66 -4.79
CA ASN A 139 0.78 -0.13 -5.74
C ASN A 139 0.73 0.55 -7.12
N THR A 140 0.45 1.85 -7.17
CA THR A 140 0.43 2.61 -8.43
C THR A 140 1.81 2.65 -9.09
N GLU A 141 2.88 2.79 -8.33
CA GLU A 141 4.25 2.71 -8.85
C GLU A 141 4.57 1.31 -9.40
N ALA A 142 4.12 0.26 -8.72
CA ALA A 142 4.28 -1.12 -9.18
C ALA A 142 3.49 -1.38 -10.48
N GLU A 143 2.21 -0.98 -10.54
CA GLU A 143 1.38 -1.07 -11.74
C GLU A 143 2.01 -0.31 -12.92
N LEU A 144 2.48 0.92 -12.68
CA LEU A 144 3.15 1.73 -13.69
C LEU A 144 4.48 1.10 -14.14
N SER A 145 5.22 0.48 -13.24
CA SER A 145 6.43 -0.29 -13.59
C SER A 145 6.09 -1.50 -14.45
N LEU A 146 5.03 -2.24 -14.14
CA LEU A 146 4.56 -3.37 -14.96
C LEU A 146 4.15 -2.90 -16.36
N LEU A 147 3.38 -1.81 -16.46
CA LEU A 147 3.00 -1.20 -17.74
C LEU A 147 4.23 -0.74 -18.53
N LYS A 148 5.22 -0.13 -17.87
CA LYS A 148 6.49 0.26 -18.50
C LYS A 148 7.28 -0.94 -19.02
N GLN A 149 7.27 -2.07 -18.32
CA GLN A 149 7.95 -3.30 -18.76
C GLN A 149 7.26 -3.95 -19.96
N GLN A 150 5.94 -3.75 -20.14
CA GLN A 150 5.23 -4.22 -21.33
C GLN A 150 5.70 -3.50 -22.61
N MET A 151 6.13 -2.25 -22.50
CA MET A 151 6.89 -1.60 -23.57
C MET A 151 8.35 -2.01 -23.46
N ASN A 152 8.93 -2.60 -24.51
CA ASN A 152 10.35 -2.99 -24.51
C ASN A 152 11.19 -1.86 -25.13
N PRO A 153 11.71 -0.88 -24.36
CA PRO A 153 12.47 0.25 -24.92
C PRO A 153 13.74 -0.21 -25.65
N HIS A 154 14.33 -1.33 -25.23
CA HIS A 154 15.46 -1.94 -25.91
C HIS A 154 15.06 -2.51 -27.27
N PHE A 155 13.85 -3.05 -27.43
CA PHE A 155 13.32 -3.43 -28.73
C PHE A 155 13.21 -2.23 -29.66
N LEU A 156 12.64 -1.11 -29.19
CA LEU A 156 12.50 0.11 -30.00
C LEU A 156 13.86 0.63 -30.48
N LEU A 157 14.85 0.71 -29.59
CA LEU A 157 16.19 1.18 -29.94
C LEU A 157 16.87 0.25 -30.95
N ASN A 158 16.75 -1.08 -30.76
CA ASN A 158 17.29 -2.05 -31.71
C ASN A 158 16.59 -1.99 -33.08
N ALA A 159 15.28 -1.77 -33.08
CA ALA A 159 14.50 -1.63 -34.29
C ALA A 159 14.96 -0.40 -35.10
N MET A 160 15.18 0.74 -34.43
CA MET A 160 15.73 1.94 -35.06
C MET A 160 17.15 1.72 -35.61
N ASN A 161 18.02 1.03 -34.88
CA ASN A 161 19.37 0.74 -35.35
C ASN A 161 19.37 -0.17 -36.59
N ASN A 162 18.46 -1.15 -36.67
CA ASN A 162 18.33 -1.99 -37.87
C ASN A 162 17.81 -1.17 -39.06
N LEU A 163 16.82 -0.32 -38.85
CA LEU A 163 16.32 0.59 -39.90
C LEU A 163 17.41 1.51 -40.42
N TYR A 164 18.31 1.99 -39.55
CA TYR A 164 19.48 2.77 -39.96
C TYR A 164 20.43 1.94 -40.84
N GLY A 165 20.70 0.67 -40.50
CA GLY A 165 21.48 -0.23 -41.35
C GLY A 165 20.81 -0.50 -42.69
N ASP A 166 19.51 -0.76 -42.69
CA ASP A 166 18.71 -0.97 -43.90
C ASP A 166 18.66 0.27 -44.81
N ALA A 167 18.66 1.48 -44.23
CA ALA A 167 18.76 2.72 -45.00
C ALA A 167 20.08 2.83 -45.78
N LEU A 168 21.14 2.17 -45.31
CA LEU A 168 22.44 2.13 -45.99
C LEU A 168 22.55 0.95 -46.97
N MET A 169 21.95 -0.20 -46.65
CA MET A 169 22.16 -1.46 -47.39
C MET A 169 21.02 -1.86 -48.35
N ALA A 170 19.77 -1.51 -48.04
CA ALA A 170 18.58 -1.94 -48.78
C ALA A 170 17.44 -0.89 -48.69
N PRO A 171 17.68 0.36 -49.17
CA PRO A 171 16.76 1.48 -49.00
C PRO A 171 15.39 1.25 -49.67
N GLU A 172 15.32 0.41 -50.71
CA GLU A 172 14.08 0.04 -51.39
C GLU A 172 13.07 -0.69 -50.48
N THR A 173 13.54 -1.41 -49.45
CA THR A 173 12.67 -2.13 -48.49
C THR A 173 12.36 -1.32 -47.23
N LEU A 174 13.01 -0.17 -47.05
CA LEU A 174 12.96 0.63 -45.84
C LEU A 174 11.56 1.19 -45.52
N PRO A 175 10.78 1.73 -46.50
CA PRO A 175 9.45 2.28 -46.21
C PRO A 175 8.50 1.25 -45.60
N ASP A 176 8.48 0.04 -46.14
CA ASP A 176 7.62 -1.06 -45.67
C ASP A 176 8.02 -1.53 -44.26
N LYS A 177 9.33 -1.57 -43.96
CA LYS A 177 9.83 -1.92 -42.63
C LYS A 177 9.51 -0.86 -41.58
N ILE A 178 9.58 0.43 -41.94
CA ILE A 178 9.16 1.54 -41.06
C ILE A 178 7.66 1.44 -40.75
N LEU A 179 6.83 1.18 -41.78
CA LEU A 179 5.39 1.04 -41.62
C LEU A 179 5.03 -0.10 -40.65
N LYS A 180 5.60 -1.29 -40.85
CA LYS A 180 5.40 -2.44 -39.96
C LYS A 180 5.84 -2.18 -38.53
N LEU A 181 6.97 -1.50 -38.32
CA LEU A 181 7.42 -1.11 -36.98
C LEU A 181 6.43 -0.12 -36.33
N SER A 182 5.94 0.86 -37.09
CA SER A 182 4.94 1.81 -36.61
C SER A 182 3.63 1.14 -36.21
N GLU A 183 3.16 0.15 -36.97
CA GLU A 183 1.97 -0.65 -36.65
C GLU A 183 2.15 -1.46 -35.36
N LEU A 184 3.30 -2.12 -35.20
CA LEU A 184 3.65 -2.85 -33.97
C LEU A 184 3.66 -1.95 -32.73
N LEU A 185 4.25 -0.76 -32.83
CA LEU A 185 4.32 0.20 -31.72
C LEU A 185 2.94 0.77 -31.39
N ARG A 186 2.13 1.08 -32.42
CA ARG A 186 0.76 1.55 -32.23
C ARG A 186 -0.07 0.50 -31.50
N TYR A 187 0.01 -0.77 -31.92
CA TYR A 187 -0.69 -1.85 -31.24
C TYR A 187 -0.25 -1.97 -29.78
N GLN A 188 1.06 -1.92 -29.48
CA GLN A 188 1.54 -1.97 -28.09
C GLN A 188 0.95 -0.84 -27.22
N ILE A 189 0.88 0.39 -27.75
CA ILE A 189 0.31 1.54 -27.04
C ILE A 189 -1.21 1.43 -26.87
N GLU A 190 -1.92 0.87 -27.85
CA GLU A 190 -3.38 0.73 -27.79
C GLU A 190 -3.82 -0.45 -26.91
N ALA A 191 -3.08 -1.56 -26.98
CA ALA A 191 -3.35 -2.76 -26.19
C ALA A 191 -3.11 -2.54 -24.69
N THR A 192 -2.11 -1.73 -24.29
CA THR A 192 -1.90 -1.34 -22.88
C THR A 192 -3.05 -0.51 -22.27
N LYS A 193 -3.95 0.04 -23.09
CA LYS A 193 -5.11 0.82 -22.62
C LYS A 193 -6.38 -0.02 -22.43
N LYS A 194 -6.37 -1.30 -22.83
CA LYS A 194 -7.52 -2.20 -22.76
C LYS A 194 -7.27 -3.27 -21.69
N ASP A 195 -8.29 -3.57 -20.88
CA ASP A 195 -8.21 -4.67 -19.91
C ASP A 195 -8.17 -6.04 -20.60
N PHE A 196 -8.85 -6.16 -21.75
CA PHE A 196 -8.93 -7.39 -22.54
C PHE A 196 -8.97 -7.08 -24.04
N ILE A 197 -8.39 -7.98 -24.83
CA ILE A 197 -8.39 -8.00 -26.30
C ILE A 197 -8.90 -9.37 -26.80
N SER A 198 -9.29 -9.47 -28.06
CA SER A 198 -9.61 -10.78 -28.63
C SER A 198 -8.34 -11.61 -28.80
N LEU A 199 -8.46 -12.93 -28.69
CA LEU A 199 -7.37 -13.85 -28.98
C LEU A 199 -6.84 -13.66 -30.41
N SER A 200 -7.72 -13.34 -31.36
CA SER A 200 -7.34 -13.02 -32.74
C SER A 200 -6.46 -11.77 -32.85
N GLU A 201 -6.76 -10.70 -32.11
CA GLU A 201 -5.93 -9.48 -32.05
C GLU A 201 -4.54 -9.82 -31.46
N GLU A 202 -4.49 -10.62 -30.40
CA GLU A 202 -3.23 -11.03 -29.76
C GLU A 202 -2.39 -11.94 -30.66
N MET A 203 -2.99 -12.92 -31.34
CA MET A 203 -2.27 -13.79 -32.29
C MET A 203 -1.73 -13.00 -33.48
N HIS A 204 -2.52 -12.09 -34.04
CA HIS A 204 -2.07 -11.22 -35.12
C HIS A 204 -0.88 -10.35 -34.69
N PHE A 205 -0.89 -9.81 -33.47
CA PHE A 205 0.25 -9.07 -32.95
C PHE A 205 1.52 -9.92 -32.82
N ILE A 206 1.42 -11.15 -32.32
CA ILE A 206 2.57 -12.07 -32.22
C ILE A 206 3.14 -12.38 -33.60
N GLU A 207 2.26 -12.61 -34.59
CA GLU A 207 2.66 -12.86 -35.97
C GLU A 207 3.46 -11.68 -36.53
N GLN A 208 2.94 -10.44 -36.37
CA GLN A 208 3.65 -9.24 -36.79
C GLN A 208 4.99 -9.07 -36.03
N TYR A 209 5.01 -9.37 -34.72
CA TYR A 209 6.21 -9.25 -33.89
C TYR A 209 7.30 -10.25 -34.30
N LEU A 210 6.93 -11.51 -34.54
CA LEU A 210 7.84 -12.55 -35.01
C LEU A 210 8.27 -12.28 -36.46
N GLY A 211 7.35 -11.83 -37.32
CA GLY A 211 7.59 -11.45 -38.71
C GLY A 211 8.56 -10.27 -38.86
N TYR A 212 8.53 -9.32 -37.92
CA TYR A 212 9.52 -8.26 -37.85
C TYR A 212 10.93 -8.81 -37.53
N HIS A 213 11.01 -9.87 -36.72
CA HIS A 213 12.27 -10.49 -36.33
C HIS A 213 12.81 -11.54 -37.33
N THR A 214 11.94 -12.18 -38.13
CA THR A 214 12.36 -13.14 -39.17
C THR A 214 13.11 -12.49 -40.32
N TYR A 215 12.91 -11.19 -40.56
CA TYR A 215 13.71 -10.43 -41.54
C TYR A 215 15.23 -10.45 -41.24
N ARG A 216 15.61 -10.76 -39.99
CA ARG A 216 17.01 -10.86 -39.55
C ARG A 216 17.61 -12.26 -39.73
N SER A 217 16.80 -13.31 -39.90
CA SER A 217 17.28 -14.70 -40.00
C SER A 217 16.42 -15.49 -40.98
N HIS A 218 17.00 -15.83 -42.13
CA HIS A 218 16.37 -16.56 -43.25
C HIS A 218 15.85 -17.98 -42.89
N ASN A 219 15.88 -18.38 -41.62
CA ASN A 219 15.68 -19.75 -41.15
C ASN A 219 14.56 -19.91 -40.08
N LEU A 220 13.80 -18.85 -39.75
CA LEU A 220 12.68 -18.98 -38.79
C LEU A 220 11.37 -19.25 -39.55
N SER A 221 10.86 -20.48 -39.45
CA SER A 221 9.52 -20.83 -39.92
C SER A 221 8.58 -20.92 -38.72
N VAL A 222 7.53 -20.10 -38.72
CA VAL A 222 6.45 -20.14 -37.73
C VAL A 222 5.35 -21.04 -38.30
N LYS A 223 4.99 -22.11 -37.58
CA LYS A 223 3.85 -22.97 -37.92
C LYS A 223 2.74 -22.73 -36.90
N GLU A 224 1.57 -22.36 -37.39
CA GLU A 224 0.37 -22.20 -36.57
C GLU A 224 -0.58 -23.39 -36.81
N GLU A 225 -0.92 -24.12 -35.74
CA GLU A 225 -1.99 -25.13 -35.76
C GLU A 225 -3.12 -24.66 -34.83
N HIS A 226 -4.21 -24.16 -35.43
CA HIS A 226 -5.39 -23.72 -34.68
C HIS A 226 -6.41 -24.86 -34.59
N ASN A 227 -6.66 -25.39 -33.39
CA ASN A 227 -7.72 -26.36 -33.14
C ASN A 227 -8.80 -25.75 -32.23
N GLY A 228 -9.83 -25.12 -32.82
CA GLY A 228 -11.01 -24.64 -32.10
C GLY A 228 -11.60 -23.31 -32.62
N SER A 229 -12.84 -23.00 -32.23
CA SER A 229 -13.56 -21.74 -32.53
C SER A 229 -13.32 -20.70 -31.43
N GLY A 230 -12.08 -20.30 -31.21
CA GLY A 230 -11.65 -19.45 -30.09
C GLY A 230 -11.48 -17.96 -30.42
N ASN A 231 -11.80 -17.50 -31.64
CA ASN A 231 -11.43 -16.16 -32.11
C ASN A 231 -11.98 -14.99 -31.28
N ASP A 232 -13.13 -15.19 -30.60
CA ASP A 232 -13.76 -14.17 -29.75
C ASP A 232 -13.40 -14.30 -28.26
N LEU A 233 -12.50 -15.23 -27.92
CA LEU A 233 -12.05 -15.38 -26.53
C LEU A 233 -11.31 -14.11 -26.11
N LYS A 234 -11.76 -13.50 -25.01
CA LYS A 234 -11.11 -12.32 -24.43
C LYS A 234 -9.93 -12.74 -23.56
N VAL A 235 -8.76 -12.23 -23.87
CA VAL A 235 -7.52 -12.50 -23.13
C VAL A 235 -6.89 -11.17 -22.66
N PRO A 236 -6.17 -11.15 -21.54
CA PRO A 236 -5.35 -10.00 -21.17
C PRO A 236 -4.30 -9.73 -22.26
N PRO A 237 -4.03 -8.46 -22.61
CA PRO A 237 -3.04 -8.13 -23.61
C PRO A 237 -1.63 -8.62 -23.24
N PHE A 238 -0.83 -8.99 -24.23
CA PHE A 238 0.58 -9.41 -24.08
C PHE A 238 0.80 -10.71 -23.29
N ILE A 239 -0.25 -11.47 -22.97
CA ILE A 239 -0.10 -12.74 -22.25
C ILE A 239 0.77 -13.74 -23.03
N PHE A 240 0.71 -13.70 -24.37
CA PHE A 240 1.50 -14.55 -25.24
C PHE A 240 2.77 -13.87 -25.77
N TYR A 241 2.88 -12.54 -25.65
CA TYR A 241 4.10 -11.79 -25.97
C TYR A 241 5.34 -12.30 -25.22
N ALA A 242 5.18 -12.66 -23.93
CA ALA A 242 6.27 -13.22 -23.14
C ALA A 242 6.84 -14.53 -23.73
N PHE A 243 5.97 -15.38 -24.29
CA PHE A 243 6.37 -16.61 -24.97
C PHE A 243 7.05 -16.31 -26.30
N GLY A 244 6.46 -15.42 -27.12
CA GLY A 244 7.09 -14.99 -28.38
C GLY A 244 8.49 -14.41 -28.18
N ARG A 245 8.70 -13.61 -27.12
CA ARG A 245 10.01 -13.09 -26.73
C ARG A 245 10.98 -14.21 -26.31
N LYS A 246 10.53 -15.16 -25.49
CA LYS A 246 11.34 -16.30 -25.05
C LYS A 246 11.79 -17.17 -26.23
N CYS A 247 10.88 -17.48 -27.16
CA CYS A 247 11.21 -18.23 -28.37
C CYS A 247 12.28 -17.53 -29.21
N ARG A 248 12.19 -16.20 -29.35
CA ARG A 248 13.20 -15.41 -30.05
C ARG A 248 14.56 -15.43 -29.34
N GLU A 249 14.60 -15.26 -28.01
CA GLU A 249 15.84 -15.30 -27.23
C GLU A 249 16.59 -16.63 -27.40
N ILE A 250 15.85 -17.75 -27.36
CA ILE A 250 16.39 -19.10 -27.59
C ILE A 250 16.99 -19.22 -29.00
N TYR A 251 16.29 -18.69 -30.01
CA TYR A 251 16.70 -18.81 -31.41
C TYR A 251 17.86 -17.88 -31.80
N THR A 252 17.98 -16.69 -31.18
CA THR A 252 18.97 -15.67 -31.56
C THR A 252 20.32 -15.78 -30.84
N GLY A 253 20.52 -16.81 -30.01
CA GLY A 253 21.86 -17.20 -29.53
C GLY A 253 22.25 -16.73 -28.14
N ASN A 254 21.32 -16.30 -27.29
CA ASN A 254 21.60 -16.05 -25.87
C ASN A 254 21.24 -17.28 -25.01
N ARG A 255 21.81 -18.45 -25.37
CA ARG A 255 21.52 -19.73 -24.69
C ARG A 255 22.17 -19.76 -23.29
N PRO A 256 21.43 -19.96 -22.19
CA PRO A 256 21.99 -20.62 -21.01
C PRO A 256 22.29 -22.08 -21.40
N ALA A 257 23.48 -22.58 -21.12
CA ALA A 257 23.87 -23.94 -21.47
C ALA A 257 22.89 -24.97 -20.88
N GLY A 258 22.27 -25.82 -21.73
CA GLY A 258 21.51 -27.00 -21.28
C GLY A 258 20.09 -27.22 -21.80
N TYR A 259 19.54 -26.39 -22.70
CA TYR A 259 18.18 -26.61 -23.26
C TYR A 259 18.20 -27.34 -24.62
N PRO A 260 17.30 -28.31 -24.87
CA PRO A 260 17.23 -29.06 -26.14
C PRO A 260 16.80 -28.20 -27.33
N ASP A 261 17.29 -28.54 -28.54
CA ASP A 261 17.16 -27.76 -29.79
C ASP A 261 15.75 -27.74 -30.41
N ILE A 262 14.75 -28.39 -29.81
CA ILE A 262 13.37 -28.45 -30.32
C ILE A 262 12.42 -28.10 -29.16
N LEU A 263 11.72 -26.96 -29.26
CA LEU A 263 10.49 -26.71 -28.49
C LEU A 263 9.38 -27.53 -29.15
N ASP A 264 9.41 -28.84 -28.92
CA ASP A 264 8.32 -29.73 -29.29
C ASP A 264 7.25 -29.55 -28.20
N PHE A 265 6.18 -28.81 -28.50
CA PHE A 265 5.02 -28.81 -27.61
C PHE A 265 4.41 -30.22 -27.68
N PRO A 266 4.36 -30.97 -26.57
CA PRO A 266 3.92 -32.35 -26.63
C PRO A 266 2.50 -32.41 -27.16
N LYS A 267 2.32 -33.05 -28.33
CA LYS A 267 1.03 -33.42 -28.87
C LYS A 267 0.37 -34.42 -27.91
N LYS A 268 -0.61 -33.91 -27.14
CA LYS A 268 -1.66 -34.64 -26.39
C LYS A 268 -1.21 -35.83 -25.52
N SER A 269 -1.36 -35.68 -24.21
CA SER A 269 -2.13 -36.62 -23.41
C SER A 269 -2.69 -35.88 -22.20
N HIS A 270 -3.92 -36.23 -21.82
CA HIS A 270 -4.63 -35.67 -20.68
C HIS A 270 -3.73 -35.71 -19.44
N ASP A 271 -3.51 -34.56 -18.81
CA ASP A 271 -3.55 -34.43 -17.36
C ASP A 271 -3.45 -32.95 -16.98
N ILE A 272 -4.54 -32.49 -16.36
CA ILE A 272 -4.67 -31.17 -15.76
C ILE A 272 -3.88 -31.21 -14.46
N LEU A 273 -2.78 -30.46 -14.37
CA LEU A 273 -2.14 -30.17 -13.09
C LEU A 273 -2.34 -28.70 -12.75
N TYR A 274 -3.24 -28.51 -11.80
CA TYR A 274 -3.38 -27.33 -10.96
C TYR A 274 -2.03 -26.98 -10.33
N TYR A 275 -1.68 -25.70 -10.29
CA TYR A 275 -0.68 -25.19 -9.37
C TYR A 275 -1.39 -24.42 -8.26
N GLU A 276 -1.14 -24.88 -7.03
CA GLU A 276 -1.33 -24.15 -5.76
C GLU A 276 -0.45 -22.89 -5.70
#